data_AF-A0A9X2KA44-F1
#
_entry.id   AF-A0A9X2KA44-F1
#
_cell.length_a   1.000
_cell.length_b   1.000
_cell.length_c   1.000
_cell.angle_alpha   90.00
_cell.angle_beta   90.00
_cell.angle_gamma   90.00
#
_symmetry.space_group_name_H-M   'P 1'
#
loop_
_entity.id
_entity.type
_entity.pdbx_description
1 polymer ?
#
loop_
_entity_poly.entity_id
_entity_poly.type
_entity_poly.pdbx_seq_one_letter_code
_entity_poly.pdbx_strand_id
1 'polypeptide(L)'
;MTTDAGAVRLLARVGGPESDQALAVTDAACWVAVLRRPGSIGEPVGTFRAECTGDEADAAVAAAIRAIAASGAGGDVGWALEVDGRSEVVPHAAAVDSGLDAAVDPLLVRALQAPVSAVRLEAHVVEVPGMGAMLGFTFASIGTEATSLRLEADRLTVTTTSGEVVPLPTPTLGLVDADGTLRDGIGAIAELPPGRRATCSLPWAGGDTDGAIAAASGSIELAGPFAPLGVQPFAVSATVRVVPKGALG
;
A
#
# COMPACT_ATOMS: atom_id res chain seq x y z
N MET A 1 21.69 10.87 11.44
CA MET A 1 20.36 10.43 11.92
C MET A 1 20.55 9.05 12.53
N THR A 2 20.59 8.97 13.85
CA THR A 2 20.57 7.72 14.59
C THR A 2 19.16 7.14 14.49
N THR A 3 19.03 5.95 13.92
CA THR A 3 17.77 5.22 13.80
C THR A 3 17.33 4.76 15.18
N ASP A 4 16.53 5.57 15.86
CA ASP A 4 15.91 5.26 17.15
C ASP A 4 14.71 4.31 16.93
N ALA A 5 14.98 3.21 16.22
CA ALA A 5 13.96 2.25 15.81
C ALA A 5 13.63 1.26 16.93
N GLY A 6 14.53 1.09 17.90
CA GLY A 6 14.39 0.06 18.93
C GLY A 6 14.70 -1.35 18.43
N ALA A 7 14.78 -2.31 19.35
CA ALA A 7 14.86 -3.72 18.98
C ALA A 7 13.46 -4.25 18.61
N VAL A 8 13.36 -5.08 17.56
CA VAL A 8 12.09 -5.75 17.21
C VAL A 8 11.69 -6.67 18.34
N ARG A 9 10.44 -6.54 18.79
CA ARG A 9 9.86 -7.39 19.83
C ARG A 9 8.81 -8.33 19.26
N LEU A 10 8.10 -7.87 18.23
CA LEU A 10 7.11 -8.63 17.50
C LEU A 10 7.18 -8.24 16.03
N LEU A 11 7.37 -9.22 15.15
CA LEU A 11 7.11 -9.10 13.72
C LEU A 11 5.88 -9.94 13.41
N ALA A 12 4.89 -9.34 12.77
CA ALA A 12 3.63 -9.97 12.46
C ALA A 12 3.30 -9.70 10.99
N ARG A 13 2.91 -10.74 10.26
CA ARG A 13 2.39 -10.62 8.89
C ARG A 13 1.01 -11.23 8.87
N VAL A 14 0.04 -10.50 8.35
CA VAL A 14 -1.24 -11.11 8.04
C VAL A 14 -1.00 -12.03 6.84
N GLY A 15 -1.37 -13.29 6.96
CA GLY A 15 -1.18 -14.34 5.97
C GLY A 15 -2.51 -14.79 5.38
N GLY A 16 -2.56 -14.88 4.05
CA GLY A 16 -3.74 -15.20 3.23
C GLY A 16 -3.43 -14.96 1.75
N PRO A 17 -4.26 -15.46 0.81
CA PRO A 17 -4.00 -15.33 -0.63
C PRO A 17 -3.98 -13.86 -1.13
N GLU A 18 -4.48 -12.94 -0.32
CA GLU A 18 -4.52 -11.50 -0.60
C GLU A 18 -3.77 -10.65 0.45
N SER A 19 -3.01 -11.27 1.37
CA SER A 19 -2.45 -10.59 2.54
C SER A 19 -1.04 -10.06 2.31
N ASP A 20 -0.89 -8.76 2.53
CA ASP A 20 0.24 -7.94 2.05
C ASP A 20 0.58 -6.85 3.08
N GLN A 21 0.19 -7.05 4.35
CA GLN A 21 0.52 -6.17 5.46
C GLN A 21 1.51 -6.83 6.41
N ALA A 22 2.62 -6.13 6.67
CA ALA A 22 3.60 -6.52 7.67
C ALA A 22 3.68 -5.44 8.75
N LEU A 23 3.73 -5.88 10.00
CA LEU A 23 3.77 -5.07 11.20
C LEU A 23 5.03 -5.44 11.98
N ALA A 24 5.79 -4.45 12.40
CA ALA A 24 6.84 -4.60 13.39
C ALA A 24 6.56 -3.70 14.58
N VAL A 25 6.58 -4.26 15.79
CA VAL A 25 6.44 -3.53 17.05
C VAL A 25 7.78 -3.57 17.78
N THR A 26 8.26 -2.39 18.17
CA THR A 26 9.46 -2.21 18.97
C THR A 26 9.11 -1.60 20.33
N ASP A 27 10.12 -1.29 21.14
CA ASP A 27 9.96 -0.57 22.41
C ASP A 27 9.59 0.91 22.24
N ALA A 28 9.77 1.49 21.05
CA ALA A 28 9.56 2.91 20.79
C ALA A 28 8.64 3.21 19.59
N ALA A 29 8.49 2.28 18.64
CA ALA A 29 7.72 2.51 17.43
C ALA A 29 7.00 1.27 16.90
N CYS A 30 5.88 1.52 16.25
CA CYS A 30 5.18 0.57 15.41
C CYS A 30 5.42 0.94 13.94
N TRP A 31 5.92 -0.01 13.16
CA TRP A 31 6.13 0.11 11.73
C TRP A 31 5.16 -0.79 10.98
N VAL A 32 4.55 -0.27 9.93
CA VAL A 32 3.60 -1.01 9.10
C VAL A 32 3.99 -0.85 7.64
N ALA A 33 4.18 -1.96 6.94
CA ALA A 33 4.28 -1.99 5.50
C ALA A 33 2.97 -2.51 4.91
N VAL A 34 2.44 -1.81 3.92
CA VAL A 34 1.22 -2.16 3.18
C VAL A 34 1.55 -2.32 1.71
N LEU A 35 1.39 -3.52 1.16
CA LEU A 35 1.62 -3.83 -0.26
C LEU A 35 0.30 -3.96 -1.05
N ARG A 36 -0.78 -4.32 -0.35
CA ARG A 36 -2.16 -4.46 -0.83
C ARG A 36 -3.04 -4.49 0.40
N ARG A 37 -4.25 -3.96 0.26
CA ARG A 37 -5.29 -4.05 1.27
C ARG A 37 -6.55 -4.65 0.62
N PRO A 38 -6.94 -5.89 0.97
CA PRO A 38 -8.16 -6.51 0.45
C PRO A 38 -9.40 -5.63 0.70
N GLY A 39 -10.25 -5.49 -0.31
CA GLY A 39 -11.57 -4.86 -0.17
C GLY A 39 -11.61 -3.34 0.00
N SER A 40 -10.47 -2.63 -0.07
CA SER A 40 -10.41 -1.19 0.20
C SER A 40 -9.88 -0.39 -1.00
N ILE A 41 -10.76 0.40 -1.62
CA ILE A 41 -10.43 1.28 -2.75
C ILE A 41 -9.80 2.57 -2.23
N GLY A 42 -8.70 3.03 -2.86
CA GLY A 42 -8.05 4.31 -2.56
C GLY A 42 -7.05 4.27 -1.41
N GLU A 43 -6.79 3.09 -0.85
CA GLU A 43 -5.82 2.92 0.23
C GLU A 43 -4.38 3.03 -0.28
N PRO A 44 -3.50 3.70 0.46
CA PRO A 44 -2.10 3.82 0.08
C PRO A 44 -1.31 2.53 0.29
N VAL A 45 -0.22 2.41 -0.46
CA VAL A 45 0.80 1.35 -0.32
C VAL A 45 2.15 1.96 0.04
N GLY A 46 2.95 1.26 0.82
CA GLY A 46 4.25 1.71 1.29
C GLY A 46 4.47 1.47 2.78
N THR A 47 5.39 2.21 3.38
CA THR A 47 5.73 2.14 4.80
C THR A 47 5.14 3.29 5.59
N PHE A 48 4.64 2.95 6.77
CA PHE A 48 3.97 3.80 7.74
C PHE A 48 4.59 3.59 9.13
N ARG A 49 4.50 4.59 10.00
CA ARG A 49 5.10 4.53 11.33
C ARG A 49 4.30 5.32 12.34
N ALA A 50 4.06 4.75 13.51
CA ALA A 50 3.64 5.49 14.69
C ALA A 50 4.59 5.27 15.87
N GLU A 51 4.57 6.19 16.82
CA GLU A 51 5.14 5.95 18.15
C GLU A 51 4.26 4.94 18.90
N CYS A 52 4.91 4.02 19.61
CA CYS A 52 4.26 3.11 20.56
C CYS A 52 4.96 3.19 21.90
N THR A 53 4.18 3.05 22.97
CA THR A 53 4.71 2.97 24.33
C THR A 53 5.22 1.56 24.64
N GLY A 54 6.08 1.45 25.66
CA GLY A 54 6.54 0.16 26.15
C GLY A 54 5.40 -0.77 26.59
N ASP A 55 4.37 -0.22 27.23
CA ASP A 55 3.19 -0.98 27.67
C ASP A 55 2.37 -1.52 26.49
N GLU A 56 2.21 -0.73 25.42
CA GLU A 56 1.54 -1.19 24.18
C GLU A 56 2.35 -2.31 23.51
N ALA A 57 3.68 -2.19 23.48
CA ALA A 57 4.55 -3.22 22.95
C ALA A 57 4.51 -4.50 23.79
N ASP A 58 4.54 -4.39 25.12
CA ASP A 58 4.40 -5.52 26.05
C ASP A 58 3.05 -6.22 25.87
N ALA A 59 1.96 -5.47 25.72
CA ALA A 59 0.64 -6.01 25.49
C ALA A 59 0.55 -6.79 24.18
N ALA A 60 1.10 -6.25 23.08
CA ALA A 60 1.15 -6.91 21.78
C ALA A 60 1.98 -8.21 21.82
N VAL A 61 3.15 -8.18 22.44
CA VAL A 61 4.02 -9.37 22.61
C VAL A 61 3.32 -10.42 23.47
N ALA A 62 2.74 -10.03 24.61
CA ALA A 62 2.04 -10.95 25.50
C ALA A 62 0.82 -11.60 24.80
N ALA A 63 0.10 -10.84 23.97
CA ALA A 63 -0.99 -11.37 23.17
C ALA A 63 -0.50 -12.35 22.10
N ALA A 64 0.58 -12.02 21.39
CA ALA A 64 1.19 -12.92 20.40
C ALA A 64 1.66 -14.24 21.03
N ILE A 65 2.30 -14.20 22.21
CA ILE A 65 2.72 -15.42 22.93
C ILE A 65 1.50 -16.28 23.31
N ARG A 66 0.41 -15.67 23.80
CA ARG A 66 -0.85 -16.41 24.07
C ARG A 66 -1.44 -17.00 22.80
N ALA A 67 -1.41 -16.26 21.69
CA ALA A 67 -1.92 -16.69 20.40
C ALA A 67 -1.15 -17.92 19.87
N ILE A 68 0.19 -17.88 19.96
CA ILE A 68 1.07 -19.01 19.62
C ILE A 68 0.79 -20.22 20.52
N ALA A 69 0.64 -20.02 21.84
CA ALA A 69 0.36 -21.10 22.78
C ALA A 69 -1.03 -21.73 22.58
N ALA A 70 -2.01 -20.95 22.11
CA ALA A 70 -3.35 -21.39 21.79
C ALA A 70 -3.47 -21.96 20.37
N SER A 71 -2.44 -21.83 19.53
CA SER A 71 -2.46 -22.29 18.15
C SER A 71 -2.51 -23.82 18.11
N GLY A 72 -3.66 -24.36 17.68
CA GLY A 72 -3.83 -25.78 17.37
C GLY A 72 -3.39 -26.08 15.94
N ALA A 73 -3.07 -27.34 15.65
CA ALA A 73 -2.74 -27.77 14.29
C ALA A 73 -3.97 -27.64 13.37
N GLY A 74 -4.03 -26.59 12.57
CA GLY A 74 -5.01 -26.41 11.50
C GLY A 74 -5.88 -25.17 11.64
N GLY A 75 -5.98 -24.42 10.54
CA GLY A 75 -6.84 -23.27 10.36
C GLY A 75 -6.42 -22.51 9.11
N ASP A 76 -7.37 -22.17 8.24
CA ASP A 76 -7.09 -21.33 7.06
C ASP A 76 -6.91 -19.87 7.51
N VAL A 77 -5.86 -19.22 6.98
CA VAL A 77 -5.61 -17.75 7.01
C VAL A 77 -5.46 -17.17 8.44
N GLY A 78 -4.38 -16.42 8.67
CA GLY A 78 -4.08 -15.94 10.01
C GLY A 78 -2.79 -15.15 10.09
N TRP A 79 -2.22 -15.00 11.26
CA TRP A 79 -0.99 -14.24 11.47
C TRP A 79 0.24 -15.13 11.41
N ALA A 80 1.20 -14.82 10.54
CA ALA A 80 2.57 -15.31 10.69
C ALA A 80 3.29 -14.41 11.69
N LEU A 81 3.56 -14.94 12.89
CA LEU A 81 4.14 -14.23 14.01
C LEU A 81 5.57 -14.69 14.23
N GLU A 82 6.47 -13.73 14.46
CA GLU A 82 7.83 -13.95 14.95
C GLU A 82 8.02 -13.17 16.26
N VAL A 83 8.23 -13.90 17.35
CA VAL A 83 8.43 -13.37 18.72
C VAL A 83 9.49 -14.21 19.42
N ASP A 84 10.49 -13.57 20.03
CA ASP A 84 11.58 -14.23 20.76
C ASP A 84 12.27 -15.37 19.97
N GLY A 85 12.44 -15.18 18.66
CA GLY A 85 13.05 -16.16 17.76
C GLY A 85 12.16 -17.37 17.45
N ARG A 86 10.89 -17.37 17.86
CA ARG A 86 9.88 -18.36 17.49
C ARG A 86 9.03 -17.81 16.36
N SER A 87 8.93 -18.56 15.26
CA SER A 87 8.04 -18.25 14.14
C SER A 87 6.89 -19.25 14.10
N GLU A 88 5.66 -18.78 14.09
CA GLU A 88 4.45 -19.62 14.07
C GLU A 88 3.38 -18.98 13.17
N VAL A 89 2.58 -19.81 12.49
CA VAL A 89 1.35 -19.35 11.84
C VAL A 89 0.19 -19.60 12.78
N VAL A 90 -0.48 -18.52 13.17
CA VAL A 90 -1.60 -18.52 14.12
C VAL A 90 -2.90 -18.25 13.36
N PRO A 91 -3.88 -19.17 13.36
CA PRO A 91 -5.18 -18.93 12.75
C PRO A 91 -5.87 -17.68 13.30
N HIS A 92 -6.63 -16.95 12.46
CA HIS A 92 -7.29 -15.71 12.89
C HIS A 92 -8.16 -15.88 14.14
N ALA A 93 -8.91 -16.99 14.28
CA ALA A 93 -9.71 -17.26 15.48
C ALA A 93 -8.86 -17.30 16.77
N ALA A 94 -7.68 -17.92 16.73
CA ALA A 94 -6.76 -17.96 17.87
C ALA A 94 -6.15 -16.58 18.16
N ALA A 95 -5.92 -15.76 17.13
CA ALA A 95 -5.50 -14.37 17.31
C ALA A 95 -6.58 -13.51 17.99
N VAL A 96 -7.84 -13.67 17.60
CA VAL A 96 -8.97 -12.98 18.24
C VAL A 96 -9.12 -13.42 19.71
N ASP A 97 -9.19 -14.72 19.97
CA ASP A 97 -9.42 -15.27 21.32
C ASP A 97 -8.30 -14.94 22.30
N SER A 98 -7.06 -14.81 21.81
CA SER A 98 -5.89 -14.41 22.62
C SER A 98 -5.79 -12.89 22.86
N GLY A 99 -6.62 -12.11 22.16
CA GLY A 99 -6.62 -10.65 22.19
C GLY A 99 -5.52 -10.00 21.37
N LEU A 100 -4.93 -10.71 20.39
CA LEU A 100 -3.87 -10.18 19.53
C LEU A 100 -4.36 -9.00 18.70
N ASP A 101 -5.50 -9.16 18.01
CA ASP A 101 -6.08 -8.09 17.19
C ASP A 101 -6.40 -6.86 18.04
N ALA A 102 -6.98 -7.05 19.23
CA ALA A 102 -7.27 -5.95 20.16
C ALA A 102 -6.02 -5.19 20.63
N ALA A 103 -4.87 -5.87 20.74
CA ALA A 103 -3.61 -5.25 21.12
C ALA A 103 -2.92 -4.54 19.93
N VAL A 104 -3.10 -5.05 18.72
CA VAL A 104 -2.37 -4.61 17.52
C VAL A 104 -3.14 -3.59 16.70
N ASP A 105 -4.46 -3.71 16.58
CA ASP A 105 -5.30 -2.85 15.75
C ASP A 105 -5.16 -1.36 16.08
N PRO A 106 -5.09 -0.92 17.36
CA PRO A 106 -4.88 0.50 17.67
C PRO A 106 -3.53 1.02 17.16
N LEU A 107 -2.49 0.18 17.17
CA LEU A 107 -1.16 0.51 16.67
C LEU A 107 -1.16 0.59 15.13
N LEU A 108 -1.79 -0.38 14.46
CA LEU A 108 -1.97 -0.38 13.01
C LEU A 108 -2.72 0.87 12.56
N VAL A 109 -3.86 1.17 13.17
CA VAL A 109 -4.67 2.35 12.84
C VAL A 109 -3.86 3.63 12.99
N ARG A 110 -3.09 3.76 14.09
CA ARG A 110 -2.23 4.93 14.33
C ARG A 110 -1.12 5.04 13.30
N ALA A 111 -0.42 3.94 13.00
CA ALA A 111 0.65 3.91 12.02
C ALA A 111 0.15 4.32 10.64
N LEU A 112 -1.00 3.81 10.19
CA LEU A 112 -1.58 4.13 8.88
C LEU A 112 -1.93 5.62 8.69
N GLN A 113 -2.02 6.41 9.78
CA GLN A 113 -2.18 7.87 9.70
C GLN A 113 -0.87 8.64 9.52
N ALA A 114 0.28 7.97 9.61
CA ALA A 114 1.61 8.56 9.59
C ALA A 114 2.50 7.87 8.54
N PRO A 115 2.31 8.19 7.25
CA PRO A 115 3.11 7.63 6.17
C PRO A 115 4.57 8.09 6.24
N VAL A 116 5.49 7.15 6.07
CA VAL A 116 6.94 7.43 5.96
C VAL A 116 7.32 7.51 4.51
N SER A 117 7.17 6.41 3.77
CA SER A 117 7.38 6.34 2.33
C SER A 117 6.22 5.56 1.74
N ALA A 118 5.21 6.29 1.28
CA ALA A 118 3.97 5.69 0.80
C ALA A 118 3.39 6.49 -0.36
N VAL A 119 2.69 5.77 -1.23
CA VAL A 119 2.00 6.33 -2.40
C VAL A 119 0.54 5.94 -2.39
N ARG A 120 -0.29 6.84 -2.93
CA ARG A 120 -1.70 6.60 -3.22
C ARG A 120 -1.93 6.72 -4.72
N LEU A 121 -2.75 5.83 -5.27
CA LEU A 121 -3.25 5.97 -6.63
C LEU A 121 -4.40 6.96 -6.68
N GLU A 122 -4.37 7.83 -7.67
CA GLU A 122 -5.44 8.75 -8.03
C GLU A 122 -5.72 8.56 -9.52
N ALA A 123 -6.97 8.30 -9.87
CA ALA A 123 -7.38 8.02 -11.24
C ALA A 123 -8.34 9.09 -11.73
N HIS A 124 -7.98 9.74 -12.84
CA HIS A 124 -8.75 10.86 -13.38
C HIS A 124 -8.95 10.72 -14.88
N VAL A 125 -10.17 11.00 -15.35
CA VAL A 125 -10.43 11.21 -16.78
C VAL A 125 -10.53 12.70 -17.04
N VAL A 126 -9.75 13.19 -18.00
CA VAL A 126 -9.63 14.60 -18.37
C VAL A 126 -9.87 14.75 -19.87
N GLU A 127 -10.75 15.67 -20.25
CA GLU A 127 -10.94 16.06 -21.65
C GLU A 127 -9.84 17.04 -22.09
N VAL A 128 -8.93 16.59 -22.95
CA VAL A 128 -7.82 17.40 -23.46
C VAL A 128 -8.16 17.97 -24.85
N PRO A 129 -8.14 19.30 -25.04
CA PRO A 129 -8.41 19.92 -26.34
C PRO A 129 -7.52 19.34 -27.45
N GLY A 130 -8.14 18.82 -28.51
CA GLY A 130 -7.44 18.25 -29.67
C GLY A 130 -6.92 16.81 -29.49
N MET A 131 -6.94 16.25 -28.28
CA MET A 131 -6.52 14.87 -27.99
C MET A 131 -7.68 13.96 -27.54
N GLY A 132 -8.80 14.55 -27.08
CA GLY A 132 -9.94 13.82 -26.55
C GLY A 132 -9.77 13.47 -25.06
N ALA A 133 -10.55 12.51 -24.58
CA ALA A 133 -10.48 12.04 -23.20
C ALA A 133 -9.17 11.28 -22.93
N MET A 134 -8.52 11.62 -21.82
CA MET A 134 -7.29 11.00 -21.34
C MET A 134 -7.51 10.48 -19.92
N LEU A 135 -7.15 9.23 -19.66
CA LEU A 135 -7.12 8.61 -18.34
C LEU A 135 -5.71 8.75 -17.75
N GLY A 136 -5.60 9.38 -16.59
CA GLY A 136 -4.36 9.49 -15.82
C GLY A 136 -4.35 8.55 -14.62
N PHE A 137 -3.32 7.72 -14.52
CA PHE A 137 -2.94 6.98 -13.30
C PHE A 137 -1.86 7.79 -12.58
N THR A 138 -2.26 8.52 -11.54
CA THR A 138 -1.38 9.40 -10.77
C THR A 138 -0.97 8.73 -9.47
N PHE A 139 0.34 8.60 -9.25
CA PHE A 139 0.89 8.19 -7.98
C PHE A 139 1.27 9.43 -7.18
N ALA A 140 0.56 9.66 -6.08
CA ALA A 140 0.82 10.73 -5.14
C ALA A 140 1.65 10.21 -3.98
N SER A 141 2.87 10.74 -3.80
CA SER A 141 3.67 10.50 -2.60
C SER A 141 3.03 11.25 -1.42
N ILE A 142 2.65 10.50 -0.39
CA ILE A 142 1.99 11.01 0.82
C ILE A 142 2.89 10.94 2.06
N GLY A 143 4.08 10.38 1.92
CA GLY A 143 5.05 10.22 3.00
C GLY A 143 5.95 11.42 3.23
N THR A 144 6.82 11.29 4.25
CA THR A 144 7.88 12.24 4.59
C THR A 144 9.23 11.91 3.95
N GLU A 145 9.36 10.70 3.40
CA GLU A 145 10.51 10.18 2.66
C GLU A 145 10.14 9.87 1.20
N ALA A 146 11.16 9.73 0.34
CA ALA A 146 10.94 9.36 -1.05
C ALA A 146 10.42 7.93 -1.17
N THR A 147 9.55 7.68 -2.16
CA THR A 147 9.06 6.34 -2.49
C THR A 147 9.60 5.90 -3.84
N SER A 148 10.28 4.76 -3.86
CA SER A 148 10.79 4.15 -5.07
C SER A 148 9.84 3.05 -5.53
N LEU A 149 9.29 3.18 -6.72
CA LEU A 149 8.39 2.18 -7.30
C LEU A 149 8.63 2.01 -8.79
N ARG A 150 8.28 0.83 -9.30
CA ARG A 150 8.25 0.51 -10.72
C ARG A 150 6.84 0.06 -11.07
N LEU A 151 6.27 0.70 -12.07
CA LEU A 151 4.94 0.36 -12.60
C LEU A 151 5.03 -0.79 -13.61
N GLU A 152 4.17 -1.80 -13.48
CA GLU A 152 3.95 -2.82 -14.51
C GLU A 152 2.88 -2.32 -15.48
N ALA A 153 3.33 -1.75 -16.60
CA ALA A 153 2.50 -1.03 -17.57
C ALA A 153 1.41 -1.90 -18.23
N ASP A 154 1.59 -3.21 -18.27
CA ASP A 154 0.64 -4.21 -18.75
C ASP A 154 -0.41 -4.61 -17.69
N ARG A 155 -0.26 -4.15 -16.45
CA ARG A 155 -1.17 -4.44 -15.33
C ARG A 155 -1.94 -3.22 -14.84
N LEU A 156 -2.20 -2.30 -15.76
CA LEU A 156 -3.20 -1.26 -15.58
C LEU A 156 -4.56 -1.80 -16.00
N THR A 157 -5.56 -1.65 -15.14
CA THR A 157 -6.94 -2.05 -15.45
C THR A 157 -7.93 -0.99 -15.01
N VAL A 158 -9.04 -0.89 -15.72
CA VAL A 158 -10.22 -0.17 -15.25
C VAL A 158 -11.41 -1.12 -15.30
N THR A 159 -12.11 -1.26 -14.20
CA THR A 159 -13.36 -2.01 -14.10
C THR A 159 -14.50 -1.01 -13.96
N THR A 160 -15.46 -1.04 -14.89
CA THR A 160 -16.64 -0.17 -14.85
C THR A 160 -17.51 -0.48 -13.63
N THR A 161 -18.48 0.39 -13.34
CA THR A 161 -19.46 0.18 -12.26
C THR A 161 -20.36 -1.05 -12.50
N SER A 162 -20.50 -1.50 -13.76
CA SER A 162 -21.18 -2.75 -14.11
C SER A 162 -20.30 -4.00 -13.97
N GLY A 163 -19.02 -3.85 -13.62
CA GLY A 163 -18.06 -4.95 -13.48
C GLY A 163 -17.33 -5.34 -14.76
N GLU A 164 -17.48 -4.58 -15.84
CA GLU A 164 -16.79 -4.84 -17.11
C GLU A 164 -15.36 -4.31 -17.07
N VAL A 165 -14.39 -5.12 -17.50
CA VAL A 165 -13.00 -4.69 -17.61
C VAL A 165 -12.81 -3.95 -18.93
N VAL A 166 -12.41 -2.68 -18.87
CA VAL A 166 -12.10 -1.85 -20.02
C VAL A 166 -10.68 -2.14 -20.51
N PRO A 167 -10.49 -2.51 -21.79
CA PRO A 167 -9.16 -2.70 -22.34
C PRO A 167 -8.41 -1.37 -22.41
N LEU A 168 -7.20 -1.34 -21.87
CA LEU A 168 -6.31 -0.17 -21.92
C LEU A 168 -5.15 -0.45 -22.88
N PRO A 169 -4.72 0.53 -23.68
CA PRO A 169 -3.45 0.42 -24.38
C PRO A 169 -2.32 0.41 -23.35
N THR A 170 -1.23 -0.32 -23.64
CA THR A 170 -0.02 -0.22 -22.83
C THR A 170 0.52 1.22 -22.92
N PRO A 171 0.82 1.86 -21.79
CA PRO A 171 1.52 3.14 -21.78
C PRO A 171 2.75 3.12 -22.69
N THR A 172 3.07 4.26 -23.30
CA THR A 172 4.32 4.46 -24.07
C THR A 172 5.32 5.36 -23.37
N LEU A 173 4.87 6.04 -22.31
CA LEU A 173 5.69 6.83 -21.39
C LEU A 173 5.51 6.28 -19.97
N GLY A 174 6.55 6.43 -19.14
CA GLY A 174 6.48 6.11 -17.71
C GLY A 174 5.74 7.19 -16.93
N LEU A 175 6.16 7.40 -15.69
CA LEU A 175 5.63 8.43 -14.81
C LEU A 175 6.24 9.79 -15.15
N VAL A 176 5.36 10.79 -15.31
CA VAL A 176 5.73 12.16 -15.64
C VAL A 176 5.20 13.10 -14.56
N ASP A 177 6.03 14.01 -14.06
CA ASP A 177 5.59 15.05 -13.12
C ASP A 177 4.64 16.06 -13.77
N ALA A 178 3.99 16.86 -12.93
CA ALA A 178 3.19 18.01 -13.37
C ALA A 178 3.96 19.04 -14.20
N ASP A 179 5.29 19.15 -14.04
CA ASP A 179 6.14 20.05 -14.84
C ASP A 179 6.66 19.42 -16.15
N GLY A 180 6.23 18.20 -16.46
CA GLY A 180 6.63 17.47 -17.67
C GLY A 180 7.94 16.70 -17.52
N THR A 181 8.58 16.72 -16.35
CA THR A 181 9.79 15.94 -16.09
C THR A 181 9.47 14.45 -16.07
N LEU A 182 10.18 13.67 -16.88
CA LEU A 182 10.09 12.21 -16.85
C LEU A 182 10.77 11.69 -15.57
N ARG A 183 10.02 11.02 -14.72
CA ARG A 183 10.55 10.35 -13.51
C ARG A 183 11.21 9.03 -13.86
N ASP A 184 10.58 8.27 -14.76
CA ASP A 184 11.10 6.99 -15.23
C ASP A 184 10.64 6.66 -16.66
N GLY A 185 11.35 5.72 -17.29
CA GLY A 185 10.83 5.02 -18.46
C GLY A 185 9.98 3.83 -18.04
N ILE A 186 9.18 3.29 -18.96
CA ILE A 186 8.39 2.08 -18.69
C ILE A 186 9.32 0.95 -18.24
N GLY A 187 9.00 0.36 -17.08
CA GLY A 187 9.77 -0.73 -16.49
C GLY A 187 11.03 -0.29 -15.75
N ALA A 188 11.30 1.01 -15.62
CA ALA A 188 12.31 1.55 -14.72
C ALA A 188 11.72 1.88 -13.34
N ILE A 189 12.58 2.11 -12.36
CA ILE A 189 12.17 2.55 -11.02
C ILE A 189 12.05 4.08 -11.05
N ALA A 190 10.86 4.61 -10.74
CA ALA A 190 10.64 5.99 -10.39
C ALA A 190 10.91 6.21 -8.91
N GLU A 191 11.69 7.24 -8.61
CA GLU A 191 11.78 7.82 -7.28
C GLU A 191 10.82 9.02 -7.18
N LEU A 192 9.87 8.95 -6.25
CA LEU A 192 8.88 10.00 -5.98
C LEU A 192 9.23 10.71 -4.67
N PRO A 193 9.74 11.95 -4.72
CA PRO A 193 10.01 12.73 -3.52
C PRO A 193 8.74 13.02 -2.70
N PRO A 194 8.88 13.35 -1.40
CA PRO A 194 7.75 13.74 -0.54
C PRO A 194 6.87 14.81 -1.16
N GLY A 195 5.55 14.58 -1.13
CA GLY A 195 4.54 15.51 -1.64
C GLY A 195 4.50 15.67 -3.17
N ARG A 196 5.30 14.89 -3.93
CA ARG A 196 5.25 14.89 -5.39
C ARG A 196 4.16 13.97 -5.92
N ARG A 197 3.73 14.28 -7.15
CA ARG A 197 2.75 13.50 -7.91
C ARG A 197 3.36 13.26 -9.29
N ALA A 198 3.29 12.02 -9.76
CA ALA A 198 3.68 11.68 -11.11
C ALA A 198 2.60 10.81 -11.76
N THR A 199 2.35 11.05 -13.04
CA THR A 199 1.20 10.51 -13.76
C THR A 199 1.66 9.76 -14.99
N CYS A 200 1.04 8.60 -15.21
CA CYS A 200 1.04 7.92 -16.50
C CYS A 200 -0.33 8.14 -17.16
N SER A 201 -0.35 8.65 -18.39
CA SER A 201 -1.58 9.02 -19.10
C SER A 201 -1.81 8.17 -20.34
N LEU A 202 -3.08 7.80 -20.56
CA LEU A 202 -3.52 6.93 -21.65
C LEU A 202 -4.73 7.53 -22.37
N PRO A 203 -4.86 7.34 -23.70
CA PRO A 203 -6.11 7.63 -24.39
C PRO A 203 -7.27 6.86 -23.75
N TRP A 204 -8.40 7.53 -23.54
CA TRP A 204 -9.57 6.96 -22.90
C TRP A 204 -10.76 6.88 -23.87
N ALA A 205 -11.27 5.67 -24.06
CA ALA A 205 -12.43 5.40 -24.91
C ALA A 205 -13.63 4.82 -24.13
N GLY A 206 -13.49 4.62 -22.81
CA GLY A 206 -14.41 3.81 -22.00
C GLY A 206 -15.75 4.46 -21.61
N GLY A 207 -16.13 5.60 -22.18
CA GLY A 207 -17.43 6.24 -21.92
C GLY A 207 -17.58 6.78 -20.48
N ASP A 208 -18.84 6.88 -20.02
CA ASP A 208 -19.19 7.42 -18.70
C ASP A 208 -18.76 6.44 -17.58
N THR A 209 -17.74 6.86 -16.83
CA THR A 209 -16.99 6.00 -15.91
C THR A 209 -16.72 6.68 -14.58
N ASP A 210 -17.50 7.71 -14.26
CA ASP A 210 -17.51 8.22 -12.90
C ASP A 210 -17.93 7.10 -11.94
N GLY A 211 -17.06 6.79 -10.97
CA GLY A 211 -17.25 5.66 -10.06
C GLY A 211 -16.65 4.33 -10.53
N ALA A 212 -16.05 4.24 -11.72
CA ALA A 212 -15.28 3.05 -12.13
C ALA A 212 -14.05 2.85 -11.22
N ILE A 213 -13.49 1.65 -11.19
CA ILE A 213 -12.33 1.30 -10.37
C ILE A 213 -11.12 1.17 -11.28
N ALA A 214 -10.14 2.06 -11.12
CA ALA A 214 -8.81 1.90 -11.70
C ALA A 214 -7.93 1.09 -10.75
N ALA A 215 -7.17 0.14 -11.27
CA ALA A 215 -6.16 -0.58 -10.53
C ALA A 215 -4.81 -0.54 -11.26
N ALA A 216 -3.74 -0.50 -10.47
CA ALA A 216 -2.37 -0.54 -10.93
C ALA A 216 -1.56 -1.48 -10.03
N SER A 217 -0.58 -2.14 -10.61
CA SER A 217 0.35 -2.98 -9.85
C SER A 217 1.76 -2.85 -10.38
N GLY A 218 2.71 -3.33 -9.59
CA GLY A 218 4.12 -3.28 -9.92
C GLY A 218 4.98 -3.70 -8.74
N SER A 219 6.12 -3.05 -8.57
CA SER A 219 7.06 -3.37 -7.52
C SER A 219 7.52 -2.11 -6.78
N ILE A 220 7.54 -2.12 -5.44
CA ILE A 220 7.88 -0.99 -4.57
C ILE A 220 9.05 -1.35 -3.64
N GLU A 221 9.96 -0.41 -3.42
CA GLU A 221 10.97 -0.51 -2.38
C GLU A 221 10.42 0.11 -1.10
N LEU A 222 10.26 -0.72 -0.07
CA LEU A 222 9.74 -0.28 1.22
C LEU A 222 10.86 0.36 2.05
N ALA A 223 10.61 1.57 2.56
CA ALA A 223 11.53 2.23 3.47
C ALA A 223 11.42 1.66 4.89
N GLY A 224 12.47 1.84 5.69
CA GLY A 224 12.47 1.53 7.12
C GLY A 224 13.22 0.24 7.51
N PRO A 225 13.62 0.13 8.79
CA PRO A 225 14.54 -0.91 9.27
C PRO A 225 13.94 -2.32 9.30
N PHE A 226 12.60 -2.43 9.24
CA PHE A 226 11.87 -3.70 9.32
C PHE A 226 11.09 -4.00 8.04
N ALA A 227 11.33 -3.21 7.00
CA ALA A 227 10.84 -3.52 5.67
C ALA A 227 11.45 -4.86 5.21
N PRO A 228 10.68 -5.73 4.53
CA PRO A 228 11.22 -6.88 3.82
C PRO A 228 12.37 -6.44 2.90
N LEU A 229 13.46 -7.21 2.85
CA LEU A 229 14.59 -6.90 1.98
C LEU A 229 14.18 -6.97 0.51
N GLY A 230 14.63 -5.98 -0.26
CA GLY A 230 14.43 -5.91 -1.70
C GLY A 230 13.05 -5.39 -2.12
N VAL A 231 12.83 -5.35 -3.44
CA VAL A 231 11.61 -4.79 -4.03
C VAL A 231 10.45 -5.77 -3.86
N GLN A 232 9.33 -5.29 -3.36
CA GLN A 232 8.12 -6.07 -3.09
C GLN A 232 7.06 -5.82 -4.16
N PRO A 233 6.25 -6.83 -4.53
CA PRO A 233 5.09 -6.57 -5.39
C PRO A 233 4.07 -5.69 -4.65
N PHE A 234 3.38 -4.80 -5.36
CA PHE A 234 2.25 -4.04 -4.81
C PHE A 234 1.06 -4.04 -5.76
N ALA A 235 -0.12 -3.82 -5.19
CA ALA A 235 -1.34 -3.53 -5.94
C ALA A 235 -2.13 -2.42 -5.24
N VAL A 236 -2.60 -1.46 -6.02
CA VAL A 236 -3.36 -0.30 -5.53
C VAL A 236 -4.53 -0.04 -6.46
N SER A 237 -5.64 0.45 -5.90
CA SER A 237 -6.82 0.82 -6.67
C SER A 237 -7.35 2.19 -6.25
N ALA A 238 -8.08 2.84 -7.14
CA ALA A 238 -8.70 4.13 -6.90
C ALA A 238 -9.99 4.24 -7.72
N THR A 239 -10.96 4.99 -7.19
CA THR A 239 -12.13 5.37 -7.99
C THR A 239 -11.71 6.38 -9.07
N VAL A 240 -12.11 6.12 -10.31
CA VAL A 240 -11.97 7.03 -11.43
C VAL A 240 -12.91 8.22 -11.22
N ARG A 241 -12.35 9.42 -11.30
CA ARG A 241 -13.11 10.68 -11.26
C ARG A 241 -13.03 11.41 -12.58
N VAL A 242 -14.16 11.81 -13.13
CA VAL A 242 -14.19 12.65 -14.34
C VAL A 242 -13.98 14.12 -13.94
N VAL A 243 -12.96 14.75 -14.50
CA VAL A 243 -12.67 16.18 -14.29
C VAL A 243 -13.41 16.98 -15.36
N PRO A 244 -14.34 17.87 -14.98
CA PRO A 244 -15.08 18.67 -15.95
C PRO A 244 -14.16 19.58 -16.76
N LYS A 245 -14.44 19.72 -18.06
CA LYS A 245 -13.68 20.54 -19.01
C LYS A 245 -13.44 22.00 -18.57
N GLY A 246 -14.33 22.55 -17.72
CA GLY A 246 -14.21 23.92 -17.19
C GLY A 246 -13.32 24.08 -15.95
N ALA A 247 -12.77 22.99 -15.41
CA ALA A 247 -11.94 23.01 -14.20
C ALA A 247 -10.42 23.12 -14.48
N LEU A 248 -10.01 23.02 -15.74
CA LEU A 248 -8.60 23.01 -16.18
C LEU A 248 -8.15 24.39 -16.67
N GLY A 249 -8.66 25.44 -16.02
CA GLY A 249 -8.53 26.85 -16.43
C GLY A 249 -7.15 27.26 -16.94
#